data_AF-A0A819U228-F1
#
_entry.id   AF-A0A819U228-F1
#
_cell.length_a   1.000
_cell.length_b   1.000
_cell.length_c   1.000
_cell.angle_alpha   90.00
_cell.angle_beta   90.00
_cell.angle_gamma   90.00
#
_symmetry.space_group_name_H-M   'P 1'
#
loop_
_entity.id
_entity.type
_entity.pdbx_description
1 polymer ?
#
loop_
_entity_poly.entity_id
_entity_poly.type
_entity_poly.pdbx_seq_one_letter_code
_entity_poly.pdbx_strand_id
1 'polypeptide(L)'
;YNVTENVSEAMKPNNDDLLVIDYTKYNFGEILHHQNYDVVFDCVGGQEQWESAQQILKPGGRFITIVGDDPHSNLTVKNIVTMGAGVINRKFWSLVGQEPSYIFHILKHDYRHLDDMRVNYIETGKMKPMIDHVYDFYNLKELHEMYDRSKSGKAQGKMVAQIIKD
;
A
#
# COMPACT_ATOMS: atom_id res chain seq x y z
N TYR A 1 -2.68 14.31 -11.76
CA TYR A 1 -1.53 14.72 -10.94
C TYR A 1 -0.29 14.63 -11.80
N ASN A 2 0.56 15.65 -11.79
CA ASN A 2 1.89 15.47 -12.37
C ASN A 2 2.73 14.69 -11.36
N VAL A 3 3.74 13.99 -11.86
CA VAL A 3 4.67 13.22 -11.04
C VAL A 3 6.01 13.94 -11.06
N THR A 4 6.63 14.10 -9.90
CA THR A 4 8.00 14.61 -9.78
C THR A 4 8.83 13.68 -8.90
N GLU A 5 10.12 13.57 -9.23
CA GLU A 5 11.12 12.92 -8.37
C GLU A 5 11.86 13.96 -7.51
N ASN A 6 11.58 15.26 -7.73
CA ASN A 6 12.23 16.34 -7.00
C ASN A 6 11.44 16.67 -5.73
N VAL A 7 12.00 16.25 -4.60
CA VAL A 7 11.43 16.47 -3.26
C VAL A 7 11.18 17.96 -3.01
N SER A 8 12.17 18.81 -3.23
CA SER A 8 12.05 20.26 -2.97
C SER A 8 10.95 20.93 -3.80
N GLU A 9 10.63 20.37 -4.97
CA GLU A 9 9.57 20.85 -5.83
C GLU A 9 8.20 20.35 -5.37
N ALA A 10 8.08 19.07 -5.03
CA ALA A 10 6.86 18.47 -4.51
C ALA A 10 6.41 19.09 -3.17
N MET A 11 7.36 19.54 -2.34
CA MET A 11 7.08 20.07 -1.01
C MET A 11 6.72 21.56 -0.98
N LYS A 12 6.58 22.21 -2.14
CA LYS A 12 6.13 23.61 -2.21
C LYS A 12 4.67 23.73 -1.74
N PRO A 13 4.31 24.81 -1.01
CA PRO A 13 2.92 25.06 -0.64
C PRO A 13 2.01 25.09 -1.89
N ASN A 14 0.84 24.47 -1.79
CA ASN A 14 -0.14 24.36 -2.88
C ASN A 14 0.34 23.59 -4.12
N ASN A 15 1.37 22.74 -3.98
CA ASN A 15 1.70 21.76 -5.02
C ASN A 15 0.84 20.50 -4.85
N ASP A 16 0.06 20.17 -5.88
CA ASP A 16 -0.76 18.96 -5.94
C ASP A 16 -0.05 17.81 -6.66
N ASP A 17 1.22 17.98 -7.04
CA ASP A 17 2.02 16.95 -7.70
C ASP A 17 2.33 15.79 -6.75
N LEU A 18 2.37 14.59 -7.32
CA LEU A 18 2.76 13.39 -6.61
C LEU A 18 4.29 13.29 -6.61
N LEU A 19 4.87 13.31 -5.41
CA LEU A 19 6.27 12.91 -5.23
C LEU A 19 6.38 11.39 -5.34
N VAL A 20 7.18 10.93 -6.29
CA VAL A 20 7.51 9.52 -6.44
C VAL A 20 8.96 9.30 -6.03
N ILE A 21 9.17 8.36 -5.11
CA ILE A 21 10.50 7.98 -4.62
C ILE A 21 10.79 6.56 -5.12
N ASP A 22 11.87 6.43 -5.89
CA ASP A 22 12.39 5.13 -6.31
C ASP A 22 13.07 4.43 -5.12
N TYR A 23 12.34 3.53 -4.47
CA TYR A 23 12.80 2.79 -3.30
C TYR A 23 14.01 1.88 -3.60
N THR A 24 14.32 1.61 -4.87
CA THR A 24 15.52 0.83 -5.23
C THR A 24 16.80 1.66 -5.16
N LYS A 25 16.67 2.99 -5.06
CA LYS A 25 17.77 3.94 -5.02
C LYS A 25 17.85 4.68 -3.70
N TYR A 26 16.71 4.90 -3.04
CA TYR A 26 16.64 5.78 -1.88
C TYR A 26 15.76 5.23 -0.76
N ASN A 27 16.12 5.58 0.48
CA ASN A 27 15.29 5.36 1.66
C ASN A 27 14.33 6.54 1.85
N PHE A 28 13.02 6.29 1.87
CA PHE A 28 12.03 7.36 2.00
C PHE A 28 12.04 8.03 3.38
N GLY A 29 12.38 7.29 4.45
CA GLY A 29 12.48 7.81 5.81
C GLY A 29 13.56 8.88 5.92
N GLU A 30 14.69 8.67 5.26
CA GLU A 30 15.79 9.63 5.18
C GLU A 30 15.42 10.85 4.32
N ILE A 31 14.83 10.62 3.14
CA ILE A 31 14.46 11.72 2.22
C ILE A 31 13.40 12.63 2.83
N LEU A 32 12.39 12.04 3.45
CA LEU A 32 11.21 12.74 3.95
C LEU A 32 11.29 13.04 5.45
N HIS A 33 12.49 12.97 6.02
CA HIS A 33 12.70 13.20 7.43
C HIS A 33 12.19 14.59 7.84
N HIS A 34 11.55 14.67 9.02
CA HIS A 34 10.98 15.90 9.59
C HIS A 34 9.85 16.59 8.81
N GLN A 35 9.24 15.90 7.84
CA GLN A 35 8.13 16.46 7.07
C GLN A 35 6.76 16.36 7.78
N ASN A 36 6.69 15.66 8.91
CA ASN A 36 5.53 15.62 9.82
C ASN A 36 4.22 15.17 9.16
N TYR A 37 4.25 14.04 8.44
CA TYR A 37 3.07 13.46 7.82
C TYR A 37 2.03 13.01 8.86
N ASP A 38 0.75 13.17 8.52
CA ASP A 38 -0.37 12.70 9.34
C ASP A 38 -0.55 11.18 9.30
N VAL A 39 -0.34 10.59 8.12
CA VAL A 39 -0.67 9.19 7.82
C VAL A 39 0.36 8.60 6.88
N VAL A 40 0.73 7.34 7.13
CA VAL A 40 1.45 6.47 6.21
C VAL A 40 0.54 5.26 5.93
N PHE A 41 0.25 5.01 4.65
CA PHE A 41 -0.45 3.80 4.20
C PHE A 41 0.57 2.81 3.63
N ASP A 42 0.69 1.65 4.26
CA ASP A 42 1.64 0.60 3.91
C ASP A 42 0.95 -0.61 3.26
N CYS A 43 1.43 -0.93 2.06
CA CYS A 43 1.01 -2.08 1.26
C CYS A 43 2.19 -3.05 0.96
N VAL A 44 3.36 -2.81 1.55
CA VAL A 44 4.58 -3.61 1.34
C VAL A 44 4.82 -4.53 2.55
N GLY A 45 4.65 -4.00 3.76
CA GLY A 45 4.90 -4.73 4.99
C GLY A 45 6.38 -4.79 5.39
N GLY A 46 6.64 -5.38 6.56
CA GLY A 46 7.96 -5.50 7.16
C GLY A 46 8.34 -4.39 8.14
N GLN A 47 9.30 -4.69 9.02
CA GLN A 47 9.74 -3.79 10.09
C GLN A 47 10.38 -2.49 9.56
N GLU A 48 11.12 -2.57 8.46
CA GLU A 48 11.79 -1.41 7.86
C GLU A 48 10.81 -0.31 7.45
N GLN A 49 9.61 -0.68 7.00
CA GLN A 49 8.57 0.28 6.62
C GLN A 49 8.04 1.03 7.83
N TRP A 50 7.90 0.33 8.97
CA TRP A 50 7.50 0.93 10.22
C TRP A 50 8.59 1.88 10.76
N GLU A 51 9.86 1.46 10.77
CA GLU A 51 10.98 2.29 11.24
C GLU A 51 11.17 3.56 10.39
N SER A 52 11.02 3.43 9.07
CA SER A 52 11.07 4.56 8.14
C SER A 52 9.85 5.47 8.30
N ALA A 53 8.67 4.92 8.64
CA ALA A 53 7.48 5.72 8.93
C ALA A 53 7.61 6.55 10.22
N GLN A 54 8.25 6.01 11.27
CA GLN A 54 8.47 6.74 12.53
C GLN A 54 9.30 8.02 12.34
N GLN A 55 10.18 8.04 11.34
CA GLN A 55 11.03 9.18 11.01
C GLN A 55 10.26 10.35 10.37
N ILE A 56 9.13 10.06 9.72
CA ILE A 56 8.42 11.04 8.89
C ILE A 56 7.06 11.41 9.46
N LEU A 57 6.49 10.56 10.32
CA LEU A 57 5.20 10.80 10.98
C LEU A 57 5.35 11.84 12.08
N LYS A 58 4.38 12.75 12.14
CA LYS A 58 4.25 13.66 13.29
C LYS A 58 3.91 12.87 14.58
N PRO A 59 4.12 13.46 15.77
CA PRO A 59 3.60 12.88 17.02
C PRO A 59 2.10 12.58 16.93
N GLY A 60 1.70 11.34 17.26
CA GLY A 60 0.32 10.86 17.11
C GLY A 60 -0.14 10.61 15.65
N GLY A 61 0.76 10.67 14.67
CA GLY A 61 0.51 10.25 13.29
C GLY A 61 0.15 8.76 13.20
N ARG A 62 -0.43 8.33 12.08
CA ARG A 62 -0.97 6.97 11.92
C ARG A 62 -0.25 6.19 10.84
N PHE A 63 0.35 5.07 11.20
CA PHE A 63 0.82 4.05 10.27
C PHE A 63 -0.27 2.99 10.09
N ILE A 64 -0.79 2.83 8.88
CA ILE A 64 -1.87 1.91 8.54
C ILE A 64 -1.32 0.88 7.55
N THR A 65 -1.27 -0.40 7.95
CA THR A 65 -0.74 -1.49 7.11
C THR A 65 -1.78 -2.58 6.86
N ILE A 66 -1.76 -3.17 5.66
CA ILE A 66 -2.57 -4.35 5.28
C ILE A 66 -1.76 -5.66 5.22
N VAL A 67 -0.43 -5.58 5.29
CA VAL A 67 0.48 -6.74 5.14
C VAL A 67 1.06 -7.20 6.47
N GLY A 68 1.36 -6.28 7.39
CA GLY A 68 2.01 -6.60 8.67
C GLY A 68 3.51 -6.96 8.51
N ASP A 69 4.10 -7.62 9.51
CA ASP A 69 5.57 -7.79 9.61
C ASP A 69 6.16 -8.92 8.77
N ASP A 70 5.35 -9.83 8.25
CA ASP A 70 5.84 -10.99 7.51
C ASP A 70 5.17 -11.12 6.13
N PRO A 71 5.72 -10.44 5.10
CA PRO A 71 5.20 -10.48 3.74
C PRO A 71 5.40 -11.82 3.02
N HIS A 72 6.12 -12.79 3.61
CA HIS A 72 6.45 -14.08 2.98
C HIS A 72 6.06 -15.31 3.81
N SER A 73 5.47 -15.13 5.00
CA SER A 73 4.95 -16.25 5.76
C SER A 73 3.79 -16.93 5.02
N ASN A 74 3.94 -18.22 4.76
CA ASN A 74 2.78 -19.08 4.56
C ASN A 74 1.84 -18.89 5.75
N LEU A 75 0.54 -18.67 5.47
CA LEU A 75 -0.55 -18.54 6.45
C LEU A 75 -0.73 -19.84 7.26
N THR A 76 0.24 -20.14 8.10
CA THR A 76 0.21 -21.21 9.07
C THR A 76 -0.29 -20.60 10.37
N VAL A 77 -1.12 -21.33 11.13
CA VAL A 77 -1.61 -20.90 12.46
C VAL A 77 -0.46 -20.43 13.37
N LYS A 78 0.73 -21.03 13.22
CA LYS A 78 1.94 -20.64 13.94
C LYS A 78 2.43 -19.23 13.57
N ASN A 79 2.43 -18.86 12.29
CA ASN A 79 2.86 -17.54 11.81
C ASN A 79 1.85 -16.44 12.14
N ILE A 80 0.54 -16.76 12.23
CA ILE A 80 -0.48 -15.84 12.76
C ILE A 80 -0.20 -15.49 14.24
N VAL A 81 0.32 -16.44 15.01
CA VAL A 81 0.70 -16.23 16.42
C VAL A 81 2.04 -15.47 16.53
N THR A 82 3.04 -15.73 15.67
CA THR A 82 4.32 -15.00 15.70
C THR A 82 4.26 -13.59 15.09
N MET A 83 3.49 -13.35 14.02
CA MET A 83 3.17 -12.00 13.50
C MET A 83 2.54 -11.13 14.60
N GLY A 84 1.84 -11.74 15.54
CA GLY A 84 1.23 -11.07 16.68
C GLY A 84 2.24 -10.38 17.58
N ALA A 85 3.39 -10.97 17.90
CA ALA A 85 4.23 -10.46 18.99
C ALA A 85 4.85 -9.08 18.71
N GLY A 86 5.41 -8.86 17.52
CA GLY A 86 5.99 -7.56 17.12
C GLY A 86 4.91 -6.48 16.95
N VAL A 87 3.81 -6.81 16.28
CA VAL A 87 2.64 -5.94 16.11
C VAL A 87 2.01 -5.58 17.45
N ILE A 88 1.86 -6.53 18.36
CA ILE A 88 1.33 -6.31 19.72
C ILE A 88 2.27 -5.41 20.51
N ASN A 89 3.58 -5.64 20.46
CA ASN A 89 4.56 -4.78 21.13
C ASN A 89 4.48 -3.34 20.60
N ARG A 90 4.42 -3.14 19.29
CA ARG A 90 4.28 -1.79 18.70
C ARG A 90 2.95 -1.14 19.04
N LYS A 91 1.84 -1.89 19.01
CA LYS A 91 0.54 -1.40 19.50
C LYS A 91 0.61 -0.98 20.95
N PHE A 92 1.23 -1.79 21.80
CA PHE A 92 1.43 -1.49 23.20
C PHE A 92 2.20 -0.17 23.38
N TRP A 93 3.36 -0.01 22.73
CA TRP A 93 4.15 1.23 22.80
C TRP A 93 3.42 2.45 22.23
N SER A 94 2.61 2.27 21.18
CA SER A 94 1.76 3.35 20.64
C SER A 94 0.63 3.79 21.58
N LEU A 95 0.25 2.96 22.56
CA LEU A 95 -0.78 3.27 23.55
C LEU A 95 -0.22 3.94 24.81
N VAL A 96 1.05 3.70 25.13
CA VAL A 96 1.68 4.20 26.38
C VAL A 96 2.59 5.42 26.17
N GLY A 97 2.82 5.85 24.92
CA GLY A 97 3.71 6.99 24.57
C GLY A 97 3.08 8.01 23.61
N GLN A 98 3.90 8.96 23.13
CA GLN A 98 3.55 9.90 22.05
C GLN A 98 3.96 9.38 20.65
N GLU A 99 4.35 8.11 20.57
CA GLU A 99 4.77 7.45 19.34
C GLU A 99 3.63 7.37 18.32
N PRO A 100 3.94 7.29 17.01
CA PRO A 100 2.92 7.08 16.00
C PRO A 100 2.06 5.83 16.27
N SER A 101 0.79 5.88 15.88
CA SER A 101 -0.14 4.76 16.04
C SER A 101 0.12 3.67 14.99
N TYR A 102 0.25 2.42 15.43
CA TYR A 102 0.36 1.26 14.53
C TYR A 102 -1.00 0.58 14.33
N ILE A 103 -1.55 0.66 13.12
CA ILE A 103 -2.88 0.15 12.78
C ILE A 103 -2.75 -0.95 11.72
N PHE A 104 -2.93 -2.20 12.14
CA PHE A 104 -3.13 -3.31 11.22
C PHE A 104 -4.60 -3.37 10.80
N HIS A 105 -4.89 -3.02 9.54
CA HIS A 105 -6.25 -2.98 9.03
C HIS A 105 -6.64 -4.35 8.48
N ILE A 106 -7.42 -5.09 9.28
CA ILE A 106 -8.02 -6.36 8.85
C ILE A 106 -9.26 -6.03 8.03
N LEU A 107 -9.25 -6.40 6.75
CA LEU A 107 -10.35 -6.16 5.82
C LEU A 107 -11.64 -6.83 6.31
N LYS A 108 -12.63 -6.01 6.71
CA LYS A 108 -14.01 -6.45 6.94
C LYS A 108 -14.80 -6.21 5.66
N HIS A 109 -15.05 -7.27 4.92
CA HIS A 109 -15.78 -7.22 3.65
C HIS A 109 -17.25 -6.85 3.91
N ASP A 110 -17.71 -5.73 3.36
CA ASP A 110 -19.12 -5.32 3.34
C ASP A 110 -19.46 -4.87 1.92
N TYR A 111 -20.42 -5.55 1.29
CA TYR A 111 -20.85 -5.24 -0.07
C TYR A 111 -21.34 -3.80 -0.22
N ARG A 112 -21.84 -3.19 0.87
CA ARG A 112 -22.32 -1.80 0.87
C ARG A 112 -21.19 -0.81 0.63
N HIS A 113 -19.99 -1.06 1.15
CA HIS A 113 -18.83 -0.20 0.91
C HIS A 113 -18.31 -0.33 -0.53
N LEU A 114 -18.36 -1.55 -1.10
CA LEU A 114 -17.98 -1.76 -2.50
C LEU A 114 -18.99 -1.10 -3.46
N ASP A 115 -20.28 -1.18 -3.14
CA ASP A 115 -21.32 -0.52 -3.91
C ASP A 115 -21.24 1.01 -3.81
N ASP A 116 -20.98 1.53 -2.62
CA ASP A 116 -20.73 2.97 -2.41
C ASP A 116 -19.54 3.46 -3.23
N MET A 117 -18.42 2.72 -3.22
CA MET A 117 -17.25 3.01 -4.05
C MET A 117 -17.59 3.02 -5.55
N ARG A 118 -18.33 2.01 -6.02
CA ARG A 118 -18.78 1.90 -7.41
C ARG A 118 -19.61 3.12 -7.81
N VAL A 119 -20.70 3.37 -7.08
CA VAL A 119 -21.70 4.38 -7.43
C VAL A 119 -21.13 5.79 -7.28
N ASN A 120 -20.46 6.09 -6.16
CA ASN A 120 -20.06 7.47 -5.86
C ASN A 120 -18.74 7.89 -6.49
N TYR A 121 -17.86 6.95 -6.86
CA TYR A 121 -16.51 7.26 -7.36
C TYR A 121 -16.23 6.71 -8.76
N ILE A 122 -16.53 5.44 -9.02
CA ILE A 122 -16.19 4.82 -10.32
C ILE A 122 -17.15 5.28 -11.42
N GLU A 123 -18.45 5.12 -11.21
CA GLU A 123 -19.49 5.48 -12.20
C GLU A 123 -19.57 6.99 -12.43
N THR A 124 -19.23 7.80 -11.43
CA THR A 124 -19.12 9.27 -11.58
C THR A 124 -17.80 9.71 -12.23
N GLY A 125 -16.88 8.79 -12.50
CA GLY A 125 -15.57 9.08 -13.11
C GLY A 125 -14.56 9.76 -12.19
N LYS A 126 -14.88 9.95 -10.90
CA LYS A 126 -13.95 10.51 -9.89
C LYS A 126 -12.77 9.58 -9.60
N MET A 127 -12.96 8.28 -9.77
CA MET A 127 -11.92 7.26 -9.66
C MET A 127 -11.97 6.37 -10.90
N LYS A 128 -10.79 6.06 -11.47
CA LYS A 128 -10.67 5.10 -12.56
C LYS A 128 -9.78 3.95 -12.10
N PRO A 129 -10.26 2.69 -12.15
CA PRO A 129 -9.39 1.56 -11.88
C PRO A 129 -8.30 1.50 -12.94
N MET A 130 -7.04 1.40 -12.49
CA MET A 130 -5.92 1.22 -13.40
C MET A 130 -5.79 -0.25 -13.74
N ILE A 131 -6.10 -0.59 -14.99
CA ILE A 131 -5.96 -1.94 -15.53
C ILE A 131 -4.63 -2.02 -16.26
N ASP A 132 -3.79 -2.96 -15.86
CA ASP A 132 -2.47 -3.18 -16.46
C ASP A 132 -2.63 -3.89 -17.81
N HIS A 133 -3.34 -5.03 -17.81
CA HIS A 133 -3.65 -5.79 -19.00
C HIS A 133 -4.88 -6.68 -18.80
N VAL A 134 -5.61 -6.93 -19.88
CA VAL A 134 -6.73 -7.88 -19.93
C VAL A 134 -6.29 -9.08 -20.77
N TYR A 135 -6.15 -10.23 -20.13
CA TYR A 135 -5.71 -11.50 -20.73
C TYR A 135 -6.90 -12.39 -21.06
N ASP A 136 -6.91 -13.06 -22.21
CA ASP A 136 -7.87 -14.11 -22.52
C ASP A 136 -7.61 -15.33 -21.65
N PHE A 137 -8.56 -15.66 -20.77
CA PHE A 137 -8.44 -16.81 -19.88
C PHE A 137 -8.30 -18.14 -20.62
N TYR A 138 -8.84 -18.25 -21.84
CA TYR A 138 -8.77 -19.49 -22.61
C TYR A 138 -7.51 -19.60 -23.48
N ASN A 139 -6.70 -18.54 -23.55
CA ASN A 139 -5.40 -18.57 -24.20
C ASN A 139 -4.32 -18.92 -23.17
N LEU A 140 -3.86 -20.17 -23.21
CA LEU A 140 -2.84 -20.67 -22.27
C LEU A 140 -1.55 -19.83 -22.29
N LYS A 141 -1.15 -19.31 -23.46
CA LYS A 141 0.04 -18.46 -23.58
C LYS A 141 -0.15 -17.15 -22.80
N GLU A 142 -1.30 -16.51 -22.95
CA GLU A 142 -1.64 -15.27 -22.23
C GLU A 142 -1.75 -15.49 -20.72
N LEU A 143 -2.30 -16.62 -20.28
CA LEU A 143 -2.31 -16.96 -18.85
C LEU A 143 -0.90 -17.14 -18.26
N HIS A 144 0.00 -17.79 -18.99
CA HIS A 144 1.40 -17.90 -18.58
C HIS A 144 2.07 -16.52 -18.51
N GLU A 145 1.84 -15.66 -19.50
CA GLU A 145 2.34 -14.29 -19.49
C GLU A 145 1.80 -13.48 -18.30
N MET A 146 0.52 -13.60 -17.98
CA MET A 146 -0.08 -12.99 -16.78
C MET A 146 0.58 -13.48 -15.50
N TYR A 147 0.85 -14.78 -15.39
CA TYR A 147 1.50 -15.36 -14.22
C TYR A 147 2.93 -14.85 -14.03
N ASP A 148 3.73 -14.84 -15.11
CA ASP A 148 5.11 -14.36 -15.07
C ASP A 148 5.15 -12.85 -14.75
N ARG A 149 4.23 -12.08 -15.33
CA ARG A 149 4.09 -10.65 -15.02
C ARG A 149 3.72 -10.43 -13.55
N SER A 150 2.80 -11.22 -12.99
CA SER A 150 2.44 -11.17 -11.57
C SER A 150 3.63 -11.37 -10.65
N LYS A 151 4.55 -12.27 -11.01
CA LYS A 151 5.74 -12.58 -10.20
C LYS A 151 6.87 -11.57 -10.38
N SER A 152 6.87 -10.85 -11.49
CA SER A 152 7.97 -9.94 -11.83
C SER A 152 8.04 -8.70 -10.95
N GLY A 153 6.97 -8.35 -10.22
CA GLY A 153 6.84 -7.08 -9.50
C GLY A 153 6.67 -5.86 -10.40
N LYS A 154 6.47 -6.05 -11.72
CA LYS A 154 6.39 -4.97 -12.72
C LYS A 154 4.97 -4.61 -13.14
N ALA A 155 3.95 -5.24 -12.56
CA ALA A 155 2.56 -4.96 -12.89
C ALA A 155 2.19 -3.52 -12.50
N GLN A 156 1.57 -2.77 -13.42
CA GLN A 156 1.14 -1.39 -13.20
C GLN A 156 -0.39 -1.31 -13.16
N GLY A 157 -0.95 -1.63 -12.00
CA GLY A 157 -2.40 -1.73 -11.80
C GLY A 157 -2.88 -3.19 -11.73
N LYS A 158 -4.18 -3.39 -11.91
CA LYS A 158 -4.81 -4.72 -11.80
C LYS A 158 -4.73 -5.44 -13.15
N MET A 159 -4.18 -6.65 -13.15
CA MET A 159 -4.34 -7.58 -14.28
C MET A 159 -5.69 -8.28 -14.19
N VAL A 160 -6.34 -8.47 -15.33
CA VAL A 160 -7.67 -9.08 -15.44
C VAL A 160 -7.58 -10.30 -16.37
N ALA A 161 -8.14 -11.42 -15.93
CA ALA A 161 -8.38 -12.57 -16.81
C ALA A 161 -9.83 -12.51 -17.30
N GLN A 162 -10.02 -12.31 -18.60
CA GLN A 162 -11.33 -12.25 -19.23
C GLN A 162 -11.84 -13.66 -19.52
N ILE A 163 -12.93 -14.03 -18.85
CA ILE A 163 -13.60 -15.34 -19.00
C ILE A 163 -14.76 -15.24 -20.00
N ILE A 164 -15.37 -14.07 -20.15
CA ILE A 164 -16.46 -13.83 -21.10
C ILE A 164 -15.99 -12.76 -22.07
N LYS A 165 -15.98 -13.08 -23.37
CA LYS A 165 -15.67 -12.11 -24.43
C LYS A 165 -16.90 -11.23 -24.65
N ASP A 166 -16.65 -9.93 -24.78
CA ASP A 166 -17.67 -8.95 -25.16
C ASP A 166 -18.19 -9.18 -26.59
#